data_AF-X1PPD5-F1
#
_entry.id   AF-X1PPD5-F1
#
_cell.length_a   1.000
_cell.length_b   1.000
_cell.length_c   1.000
_cell.angle_alpha   90.00
_cell.angle_beta   90.00
_cell.angle_gamma   90.00
#
_symmetry.space_group_name_H-M   'P 1'
#
loop_
_entity.id
_entity.type
_entity.pdbx_description
1 polymer ?
#
loop_
_entity_poly.entity_id
_entity_poly.type
_entity_poly.pdbx_seq_one_letter_code
_entity_poly.pdbx_strand_id
1 'polypeptide(L)' 'MAIDPVCKMKVEESKAAATSEYKGKKYYFCAMGCKKAFDQNQEKYLAEEKK' A
#
# COMPACT_ATOMS: atom_id res chain seq x y z
N MET A 1 -0.71 -6.54 -10.56
CA MET A 1 -1.46 -5.28 -10.29
C MET A 1 -1.83 -5.28 -8.83
N ALA A 2 -1.30 -4.32 -8.09
CA ALA A 2 -1.52 -4.17 -6.66
C ALA A 2 -2.55 -3.07 -6.39
N ILE A 3 -3.16 -3.10 -5.22
CA ILE A 3 -4.07 -2.04 -4.76
C ILE A 3 -3.33 -1.29 -3.66
N ASP A 4 -3.27 0.03 -3.79
CA ASP A 4 -2.76 0.90 -2.74
C ASP A 4 -3.79 0.92 -1.60
N PRO A 5 -3.47 0.38 -0.40
CA PRO A 5 -4.43 0.28 0.70
C PRO A 5 -4.76 1.64 1.33
N VAL A 6 -4.01 2.70 1.02
CA VAL A 6 -4.26 4.06 1.51
C VAL A 6 -5.30 4.77 0.64
N CYS A 7 -5.11 4.75 -0.68
CA CYS A 7 -6.00 5.46 -1.62
C CYS A 7 -6.97 4.56 -2.39
N LYS A 8 -6.89 3.23 -2.18
CA LYS A 8 -7.67 2.19 -2.90
C LYS A 8 -7.49 2.24 -4.42
N MET A 9 -6.41 2.86 -4.89
CA MET A 9 -6.10 3.00 -6.31
C MET A 9 -5.34 1.77 -6.80
N LYS A 10 -5.62 1.31 -8.03
CA LYS A 10 -4.80 0.28 -8.67
C LYS A 10 -3.44 0.84 -9.05
N VAL A 11 -2.40 0.17 -8.59
CA VAL A 11 -1.01 0.46 -8.87
C VAL A 11 -0.41 -0.70 -9.64
N GLU A 12 0.24 -0.39 -10.75
CA GLU A 12 1.07 -1.36 -11.43
C GLU A 12 2.39 -1.52 -10.67
N GLU A 13 2.81 -2.75 -10.43
CA GLU A 13 4.01 -3.06 -9.64
C GLU A 13 5.26 -2.46 -10.29
N SER A 14 5.30 -2.44 -11.62
CA SER A 14 6.36 -1.82 -12.42
C SER A 14 6.33 -0.29 -12.45
N LYS A 15 5.19 0.34 -12.11
CA LYS A 15 5.04 1.81 -12.03
C LYS A 15 4.84 2.31 -10.60
N ALA A 16 4.96 1.44 -9.61
CA ALA A 16 4.76 1.81 -8.23
C ALA A 16 5.82 2.85 -7.85
N ALA A 17 5.37 4.03 -7.42
CA ALA A 17 6.28 5.07 -6.97
C ALA A 17 6.97 4.68 -5.66
N ALA A 18 6.33 3.80 -4.87
CA ALA A 18 6.89 3.28 -3.64
C ALA A 18 6.33 1.89 -3.34
N THR A 19 7.08 1.09 -2.59
CA THR A 19 6.65 -0.23 -2.10
C THR A 19 6.95 -0.38 -0.62
N SER A 20 6.21 -1.25 0.06
CA SER A 20 6.46 -1.61 1.46
C SER A 20 6.21 -3.09 1.65
N GLU A 21 7.01 -3.73 2.49
CA GLU A 21 6.87 -5.16 2.78
C GLU A 21 6.34 -5.33 4.19
N TYR A 22 5.18 -5.97 4.33
CA TYR A 22 4.52 -6.18 5.62
C TYR A 22 3.98 -7.59 5.74
N LYS A 23 4.32 -8.28 6.84
CA LYS A 23 3.96 -9.69 7.10
C LYS A 23 4.28 -10.62 5.92
N GLY A 24 5.41 -10.39 5.24
CA GLY A 24 5.83 -11.17 4.08
C GLY A 24 5.03 -10.90 2.79
N LYS A 25 4.20 -9.86 2.76
CA LYS A 25 3.51 -9.37 1.56
C LYS A 25 4.10 -8.04 1.12
N LYS A 26 4.37 -7.89 -0.19
CA LYS A 26 4.68 -6.60 -0.79
C LYS A 26 3.41 -5.84 -1.13
N TYR A 27 3.36 -4.61 -0.65
CA TYR A 27 2.36 -3.61 -0.97
C TYR A 27 2.99 -2.54 -1.86
N TYR A 28 2.20 -2.03 -2.79
CA TYR A 28 2.65 -1.05 -3.78
C TYR A 28 1.78 0.19 -3.66
N PHE A 29 2.44 1.34 -3.75
CA PHE A 29 1.84 2.64 -3.50
C PHE A 29 1.96 3.51 -4.74
N CYS A 30 0.91 4.28 -5.02
CA CYS A 30 0.88 5.17 -6.17
C CYS A 30 1.81 6.38 -5.97
N ALA A 31 2.10 6.70 -4.71
CA ALA A 31 2.93 7.84 -4.31
C ALA A 31 3.72 7.54 -3.03
N MET A 32 4.83 8.26 -2.83
CA MET A 32 5.60 8.22 -1.58
C MET A 32 4.76 8.68 -0.37
N GLY A 33 3.80 9.59 -0.59
CA GLY A 33 2.86 10.02 0.46
C GLY A 33 1.98 8.87 0.96
N CYS A 34 1.49 8.02 0.06
CA CYS A 34 0.74 6.82 0.43
C CYS A 34 1.62 5.83 1.20
N LYS A 35 2.88 5.59 0.77
CA LYS A 35 3.80 4.77 1.58
C LYS A 35 3.96 5.34 2.98
N LYS A 36 4.16 6.66 3.13
CA LYS A 36 4.37 7.28 4.45
C LYS A 36 3.14 7.17 5.36
N ALA A 37 1.95 7.41 4.81
CA ALA A 37 0.70 7.21 5.53
C ALA A 37 0.54 5.73 5.95
N PHE A 38 0.83 4.80 5.03
CA PHE A 38 0.82 3.37 5.31
C PHE A 38 1.84 3.00 6.39
N ASP A 39 3.07 3.46 6.32
CA ASP A 39 4.11 3.20 7.35
C ASP A 39 3.63 3.64 8.74
N GLN A 40 2.95 4.79 8.82
CA GLN A 40 2.39 5.32 10.06
C GLN A 40 1.18 4.53 10.59
N ASN A 41 0.33 3.97 9.71
CA ASN A 41 -0.93 3.32 10.11
C ASN A 41 -1.24 2.02 9.35
N GLN A 42 -0.21 1.22 9.08
CA GLN A 42 -0.29 0.02 8.24
C GLN A 42 -1.35 -0.97 8.72
N GLU A 43 -1.46 -1.20 10.02
CA GLU A 43 -2.48 -2.10 10.57
C GLU A 43 -3.90 -1.63 10.31
N LYS A 44 -4.16 -0.32 10.35
CA LYS A 44 -5.49 0.24 10.08
C LYS A 44 -5.88 0.07 8.61
N TYR A 45 -4.97 0.41 7.70
CA TYR A 45 -5.21 0.27 6.27
C TYR A 45 -5.37 -1.20 5.85
N LEU A 46 -4.60 -2.10 6.46
CA LEU A 46 -4.68 -3.54 6.19
C LEU A 46 -5.87 -4.23 6.85
N ALA A 47 -6.36 -3.71 7.98
CA ALA A 47 -7.58 -4.21 8.61
C ALA A 47 -8.82 -3.91 7.77
N GLU A 48 -8.87 -2.74 7.11
CA GLU A 48 -9.99 -2.36 6.23
C GLU A 48 -10.06 -3.22 4.95
N GLU A 49 -8.94 -3.72 4.44
CA GLU A 49 -8.91 -4.55 3.23
C GLU A 49 -9.38 -6.00 3.49
N LYS A 50 -9.47 -6.41 4.76
CA LYS A 50 -9.74 -7.80 5.17
C LYS A 50 -11.20 -8.10 5.55
N LYS A 51 -12.13 -7.18 5.31
CA LYS A 51 -13.54 -7.35 5.73
C LYS A 51 -14.46 -7.77 4.59
#